data_AF-A0A2A5SX17-F1
#
_entry.id   AF-A0A2A5SX17-F1
#
_cell.length_a   1.000
_cell.length_b   1.000
_cell.length_c   1.000
_cell.angle_alpha   90.00
_cell.angle_beta   90.00
_cell.angle_gamma   90.00
#
_symmetry.space_group_name_H-M   'P 1'
#
loop_
_entity.id
_entity.type
_entity.pdbx_description
1 polymer ?
#
loop_
_entity_poly.entity_id
_entity_poly.type
_entity_poly.pdbx_seq_one_letter_code
_entity_poly.pdbx_strand_id
1 'polypeptide(L)'
;MRQWLIANKLEFTEVSILENSLFKNDILRILSLTESGVEEIISKRSSAYKKLSKILDFDSLTLNELVDLIVKNEKLLRRPLVIDDYRLQVGYNEDDIRKFLPRKVRQLGLMEAIENVRLWDQAK
;
A
#
# COMPACT_ATOMS: atom_id res chain seq x y z
N MET A 1 5.63 -9.92 0.89
CA MET A 1 4.41 -9.58 0.13
C MET A 1 4.10 -10.56 -1.00
N ARG A 2 4.85 -10.62 -2.12
CA ARG A 2 4.55 -11.55 -3.22
C ARG A 2 4.37 -13.01 -2.75
N GLN A 3 5.33 -13.50 -1.97
CA GLN A 3 5.27 -14.85 -1.39
C GLN A 3 4.01 -15.06 -0.52
N TRP A 4 3.57 -14.03 0.19
CA TRP A 4 2.35 -14.08 1.02
C TRP A 4 1.09 -14.21 0.16
N LEU A 5 1.00 -13.45 -0.96
CA LEU A 5 -0.11 -13.55 -1.91
C LEU A 5 -0.19 -14.97 -2.51
N ILE A 6 0.96 -15.54 -2.89
CA ILE A 6 1.08 -16.91 -3.42
C ILE A 6 0.66 -17.94 -2.36
N ALA A 7 1.18 -17.83 -1.14
CA ALA A 7 0.86 -18.75 -0.05
C ALA A 7 -0.64 -18.77 0.29
N ASN A 8 -1.31 -17.63 0.16
CA ASN A 8 -2.75 -17.49 0.37
C ASN A 8 -3.60 -17.74 -0.89
N LYS A 9 -2.98 -18.19 -1.99
CA LYS A 9 -3.66 -18.54 -3.26
C LYS A 9 -4.51 -17.39 -3.81
N LEU A 10 -4.02 -16.16 -3.67
CA LEU A 10 -4.66 -14.99 -4.24
C LEU A 10 -4.16 -14.78 -5.68
N GLU A 11 -5.10 -14.52 -6.59
CA GLU A 11 -4.77 -14.11 -7.96
C GLU A 11 -4.32 -12.65 -7.96
N PHE A 12 -3.22 -12.35 -8.65
CA PHE A 12 -2.71 -11.00 -8.81
C PHE A 12 -1.88 -10.88 -10.08
N THR A 13 -1.76 -9.67 -10.59
CA THR A 13 -0.81 -9.32 -11.66
C THR A 13 0.35 -8.54 -11.05
N GLU A 14 1.58 -8.95 -11.35
CA GLU A 14 2.78 -8.22 -10.92
C GLU A 14 3.15 -7.19 -11.99
N VAL A 15 3.22 -5.92 -11.58
CA VAL A 15 3.62 -4.82 -12.47
C VAL A 15 4.96 -4.28 -12.01
N SER A 16 5.99 -4.45 -12.85
CA SER A 16 7.29 -3.82 -12.64
C SER A 16 7.22 -2.37 -13.06
N ILE A 17 7.30 -1.45 -12.10
CA ILE A 17 7.37 0.00 -12.36
C ILE A 17 8.71 0.38 -13.03
N LEU A 18 9.68 -0.53 -13.12
CA LEU A 18 10.90 -0.28 -13.91
C LEU A 18 10.67 -0.49 -15.42
N GLU A 19 9.70 -1.33 -15.76
CA GLU A 19 9.40 -1.73 -17.15
C GLU A 19 8.13 -1.07 -17.68
N ASN A 20 7.23 -0.66 -16.78
CA ASN A 20 5.96 -0.04 -17.11
C ASN A 20 5.87 1.32 -16.42
N SER A 21 5.60 2.36 -17.19
CA SER A 21 5.35 3.68 -16.64
C SER A 21 3.92 3.79 -16.11
N LEU A 22 3.77 4.40 -14.94
CA LEU A 22 2.49 4.77 -14.36
C LEU A 22 1.99 6.06 -15.01
N PHE A 23 0.71 6.07 -15.39
CA PHE A 23 0.04 7.25 -15.88
C PHE A 23 -0.58 8.04 -14.74
N LYS A 24 -0.97 9.30 -15.02
CA LYS A 24 -1.66 10.14 -14.02
C LYS A 24 -2.88 9.45 -13.41
N ASN A 25 -3.64 8.73 -14.24
CA ASN A 25 -4.84 8.00 -13.79
C ASN A 25 -4.49 6.89 -12.80
N ASP A 26 -3.35 6.23 -12.93
CA ASP A 26 -2.92 5.20 -11.98
C ASP A 26 -2.60 5.81 -10.63
N ILE A 27 -1.90 6.96 -10.61
CA ILE A 27 -1.58 7.69 -9.37
C ILE A 27 -2.86 8.23 -8.72
N LEU A 28 -3.76 8.82 -9.49
CA LEU A 28 -5.05 9.29 -8.98
C LEU A 28 -5.88 8.14 -8.42
N ARG A 29 -5.85 6.98 -9.07
CA ARG A 29 -6.52 5.77 -8.58
C ARG A 29 -5.93 5.31 -7.26
N ILE A 30 -4.61 5.23 -7.14
CA ILE A 30 -3.93 4.89 -5.89
C ILE A 30 -4.32 5.89 -4.79
N LEU A 31 -4.25 7.19 -5.07
CA LEU A 31 -4.60 8.26 -4.12
C LEU A 31 -6.07 8.20 -3.69
N SER A 32 -6.99 7.78 -4.56
CA SER A 32 -8.41 7.63 -4.19
C SER A 32 -8.67 6.54 -3.15
N LEU A 33 -7.70 5.65 -2.93
CA LEU A 33 -7.78 4.53 -1.99
C LEU A 33 -6.96 4.77 -0.71
N THR A 34 -6.26 5.90 -0.59
CA THR A 34 -5.52 6.24 0.63
C THR A 34 -6.43 6.87 1.67
N GLU A 35 -6.11 6.68 2.94
CA GLU A 35 -6.83 7.33 4.04
C GLU A 35 -6.19 8.68 4.40
N SER A 36 -4.85 8.72 4.34
CA SER A 36 -4.06 9.91 4.70
C SER A 36 -3.51 10.67 3.48
N GLY A 37 -4.09 10.44 2.30
CA GLY A 37 -3.67 11.12 1.08
C GLY A 37 -2.27 10.69 0.63
N VAL A 38 -1.46 11.66 0.22
CA VAL A 38 -0.20 11.41 -0.49
C VAL A 38 0.92 10.94 0.45
N GLU A 39 0.86 11.32 1.72
CA GLU A 39 1.81 10.94 2.77
C GLU A 39 1.95 9.41 2.94
N GLU A 40 0.84 8.71 2.72
CA GLU A 40 0.76 7.26 2.81
C GLU A 40 1.62 6.59 1.73
N ILE A 41 1.62 7.15 0.51
CA ILE A 41 2.24 6.53 -0.66
C ILE A 41 3.62 7.08 -0.99
N ILE A 42 4.05 8.21 -0.40
CA ILE A 42 5.39 8.77 -0.63
C ILE A 42 6.45 8.15 0.28
N SER A 43 7.55 7.70 -0.33
CA SER A 43 8.74 7.19 0.32
C SER A 43 9.70 8.32 0.69
N LYS A 44 9.45 8.95 1.85
CA LYS A 44 10.31 10.03 2.41
C LYS A 44 11.78 9.62 2.59
N ARG A 45 12.05 8.31 2.74
CA ARG A 45 13.40 7.75 2.86
C ARG A 45 14.13 7.58 1.52
N SER A 46 13.43 7.66 0.39
CA SER A 46 14.01 7.46 -0.94
C SER A 46 15.05 8.54 -1.26
N SER A 47 16.06 8.17 -2.05
CA SER A 47 17.05 9.14 -2.53
C SER A 47 16.43 10.20 -3.45
N ALA A 48 15.37 9.84 -4.18
CA ALA A 48 14.60 10.77 -5.00
C ALA A 48 13.93 11.84 -4.13
N TYR A 49 13.21 11.45 -3.07
CA TYR A 49 12.56 12.38 -2.16
C TYR A 49 13.59 13.30 -1.49
N LYS A 50 14.66 12.74 -0.91
CA LYS A 50 15.72 13.52 -0.23
C LYS A 50 16.41 14.55 -1.12
N LYS A 51 16.46 14.33 -2.43
CA LYS A 51 17.02 15.29 -3.40
C LYS A 51 16.02 16.39 -3.70
N LEU A 52 14.77 16.02 -3.99
CA LEU A 52 13.71 16.97 -4.34
C LEU A 52 13.32 17.85 -3.15
N SER A 53 13.24 17.29 -1.94
CA SER A 53 12.83 18.02 -0.73
C SER A 53 13.81 19.12 -0.30
N LYS A 54 15.00 19.20 -0.91
CA LYS A 54 15.98 20.28 -0.66
C LYS A 54 15.75 21.51 -1.52
N ILE A 55 15.03 21.35 -2.63
CA ILE A 55 14.82 22.37 -3.66
C ILE A 55 13.34 22.65 -3.92
N LEU A 56 12.45 21.82 -3.36
CA LEU A 56 11.02 21.85 -3.56
C LEU A 56 10.32 21.68 -2.21
N ASP A 57 9.34 22.55 -1.96
CA ASP A 57 8.42 22.40 -0.84
C ASP A 57 7.21 21.56 -1.30
N PHE A 58 7.10 20.33 -0.79
CA PHE A 58 6.01 19.41 -1.14
C PHE A 58 4.64 19.89 -0.64
N ASP A 59 4.60 20.63 0.48
CA ASP A 59 3.34 21.10 1.07
C ASP A 59 2.74 22.27 0.28
N SER A 60 3.57 22.94 -0.53
CA SER A 60 3.16 24.02 -1.42
C SER A 60 2.54 23.55 -2.75
N LEU A 61 2.68 22.26 -3.08
CA LEU A 61 2.26 21.72 -4.37
C LEU A 61 0.75 21.53 -4.44
N THR A 62 0.18 21.84 -5.60
CA THR A 62 -1.18 21.38 -5.92
C THR A 62 -1.18 19.86 -6.14
N LEU A 63 -2.35 19.24 -5.98
CA LEU A 63 -2.53 17.81 -6.23
C LEU A 63 -2.04 17.39 -7.63
N ASN A 64 -2.34 18.19 -8.66
CA ASN A 64 -1.94 17.91 -10.03
C ASN A 64 -0.42 17.98 -10.22
N GLU A 65 0.26 18.96 -9.63
CA GLU A 65 1.72 19.07 -9.70
C GLU A 65 2.39 17.90 -8.98
N LEU A 66 1.82 17.47 -7.86
CA LEU A 66 2.30 16.33 -7.09
C LEU A 66 2.12 15.02 -7.84
N VAL A 67 0.97 14.82 -8.50
CA VAL A 67 0.74 13.67 -9.40
C VAL A 67 1.76 13.68 -10.55
N ASP A 68 1.99 14.83 -11.17
CA ASP A 68 2.97 14.98 -12.26
C ASP A 68 4.40 14.71 -11.79
N LEU A 69 4.73 15.11 -10.57
CA LEU A 69 6.02 14.84 -9.95
C LEU A 69 6.22 13.34 -9.71
N ILE A 70 5.18 12.64 -9.23
CA ILE A 70 5.21 11.20 -9.00
C ILE A 70 5.36 10.43 -10.30
N VAL A 71 4.61 10.78 -11.35
CA VAL A 71 4.73 10.16 -12.69
C VAL A 71 6.14 10.35 -13.26
N LYS A 72 6.73 11.55 -13.12
CA LYS A 72 8.11 11.80 -13.56
C LYS A 72 9.16 11.09 -12.71
N ASN A 73 8.85 10.78 -11.46
CA ASN A 73 9.77 10.22 -10.48
C ASN A 73 9.12 9.09 -9.67
N GLU A 74 8.79 7.97 -10.32
CA GLU A 74 8.07 6.85 -9.69
C GLU A 74 8.82 6.19 -8.51
N LYS A 75 10.11 6.52 -8.34
CA LYS A 75 10.91 6.15 -7.16
C LYS A 75 10.46 6.87 -5.89
N LEU A 76 9.61 7.90 -6.02
CA LEU A 76 8.94 8.57 -4.90
C LEU A 76 7.90 7.66 -4.26
N LEU A 77 7.32 6.71 -4.98
CA LEU A 77 6.33 5.80 -4.41
C LEU A 77 6.98 4.82 -3.41
N ARG A 78 6.30 4.59 -2.30
CA ARG A 78 6.57 3.45 -1.42
C ARG A 78 6.27 2.17 -2.19
N ARG A 79 7.09 1.16 -1.94
CA ARG A 79 6.97 -0.16 -2.57
C ARG A 79 7.15 -1.25 -1.51
N PRO A 80 6.51 -2.42 -1.67
CA PRO A 80 5.53 -2.75 -2.71
C PRO A 80 4.16 -2.07 -2.51
N LEU A 81 3.35 -2.00 -3.57
CA LEU A 81 1.95 -1.54 -3.54
C LEU A 81 1.04 -2.68 -4.01
N VAL A 82 -0.05 -2.95 -3.30
CA VAL A 82 -1.10 -3.89 -3.74
C VAL A 82 -2.43 -3.17 -3.72
N ILE A 83 -3.16 -3.28 -4.82
CA ILE A 83 -4.40 -2.56 -5.05
C ILE A 83 -5.47 -3.52 -5.59
N ASP A 84 -6.70 -3.38 -5.10
CA ASP A 84 -7.90 -3.95 -5.71
C ASP A 84 -8.94 -2.84 -5.99
N ASP A 85 -10.20 -3.21 -6.21
CA ASP A 85 -11.27 -2.25 -6.48
C ASP A 85 -11.54 -1.25 -5.35
N TYR A 86 -11.17 -1.60 -4.11
CA TYR A 86 -11.57 -0.86 -2.90
C TYR A 86 -10.46 -0.69 -1.86
N ARG A 87 -9.30 -1.34 -2.06
CA ARG A 87 -8.26 -1.46 -1.04
C ARG A 87 -6.91 -1.17 -1.63
N LEU A 88 -6.11 -0.44 -0.86
CA LEU A 88 -4.70 -0.22 -1.09
C LEU A 88 -3.90 -0.75 0.09
N GLN A 89 -2.82 -1.47 -0.17
CA GLN A 89 -1.78 -1.75 0.82
C GLN A 89 -0.47 -1.16 0.37
N VAL A 90 0.12 -0.36 1.25
CA VAL A 90 1.42 0.27 1.05
C VAL A 90 2.47 -0.42 1.91
N GLY A 91 3.52 -0.93 1.29
CA GLY A 91 4.53 -1.73 1.97
C GLY A 91 4.00 -3.07 2.46
N TYR A 92 4.84 -3.87 3.10
CA TYR A 92 4.43 -5.17 3.64
C TYR A 92 4.21 -5.08 5.15
N ASN A 93 2.99 -5.39 5.55
CA ASN A 93 2.61 -5.71 6.92
C ASN A 93 1.73 -6.96 6.84
N GLU A 94 2.01 -7.96 7.66
CA GLU A 94 1.33 -9.26 7.61
C GLU A 94 -0.13 -9.19 8.09
N ASP A 95 -0.44 -8.31 9.03
CA ASP A 95 -1.79 -8.13 9.55
C ASP A 95 -2.64 -7.30 8.58
N ASP A 96 -2.08 -6.19 8.07
CA ASP A 96 -2.83 -5.30 7.18
C ASP A 96 -3.15 -5.96 5.83
N ILE A 97 -2.22 -6.74 5.28
CA ILE A 97 -2.40 -7.38 3.97
C ILE A 97 -3.49 -8.47 4.00
N ARG A 98 -3.87 -8.98 5.18
CA ARG A 98 -5.00 -9.92 5.34
C ARG A 98 -6.32 -9.34 4.85
N LYS A 99 -6.44 -8.02 4.69
CA LYS A 99 -7.63 -7.38 4.11
C LYS A 99 -7.97 -7.86 2.71
N PHE A 100 -6.98 -8.37 1.94
CA PHE A 100 -7.21 -8.95 0.61
C PHE A 100 -7.72 -10.40 0.64
N LEU A 101 -7.75 -11.05 1.80
CA LEU A 101 -8.33 -12.39 1.91
C LEU A 101 -9.84 -12.37 1.65
N PRO A 102 -10.40 -13.44 1.06
CA PRO A 102 -11.84 -13.61 0.93
C PRO A 102 -12.52 -13.43 2.29
N ARG A 103 -13.71 -12.80 2.28
CA ARG A 103 -14.45 -12.47 3.51
C ARG A 103 -14.62 -13.67 4.45
N LYS A 104 -14.90 -14.86 3.90
CA LYS A 104 -15.05 -16.10 4.66
C LYS A 104 -13.78 -16.50 5.41
N VAL A 105 -12.62 -16.37 4.76
CA VAL A 105 -11.31 -16.68 5.37
C VAL A 105 -11.02 -15.69 6.51
N ARG A 106 -11.31 -14.39 6.30
CA ARG A 106 -11.15 -13.37 7.35
C ARG A 106 -12.03 -13.63 8.57
N GLN A 107 -13.27 -14.08 8.37
CA GLN A 107 -14.20 -14.39 9.46
C GLN A 107 -13.70 -15.56 10.31
N LEU A 108 -13.20 -16.63 9.68
CA LEU A 108 -12.64 -17.78 10.40
C LEU A 108 -11.44 -17.38 11.25
N GLY A 109 -10.48 -16.63 10.68
CA GLY A 109 -9.32 -16.15 11.44
C GLY A 109 -9.67 -15.23 12.61
N LEU A 110 -10.74 -14.43 12.49
CA LEU A 110 -11.24 -13.62 13.61
C LEU A 110 -11.82 -14.50 14.72
N MET A 111 -12.60 -15.53 14.38
CA MET A 111 -13.17 -16.45 15.36
C MET A 111 -12.06 -17.18 16.13
N GLU A 112 -11.04 -17.68 15.44
CA GLU A 112 -9.87 -18.31 16.06
C GLU A 112 -9.12 -17.34 16.99
N ALA A 113 -8.92 -16.08 16.57
CA ALA A 113 -8.27 -15.08 17.41
C ALA A 113 -9.06 -14.77 18.69
N ILE A 114 -10.39 -14.66 18.59
CA ILE A 114 -11.28 -14.46 19.75
C ILE A 114 -11.21 -15.66 20.71
N GLU A 115 -11.21 -16.88 20.17
CA GLU A 115 -11.10 -18.09 20.97
C GLU A 115 -9.75 -18.17 21.70
N ASN A 116 -8.64 -17.84 21.02
CA ASN A 116 -7.31 -17.82 21.62
C ASN A 116 -7.19 -16.82 22.77
N VAL A 117 -7.77 -15.63 22.64
CA VAL A 117 -7.82 -14.63 23.72
C VAL A 117 -8.60 -15.17 24.91
N ARG A 118 -9.76 -15.78 24.66
CA ARG A 118 -10.60 -16.38 25.70
C ARG A 118 -9.86 -17.47 26.47
N LEU A 119 -9.13 -18.35 25.78
CA LEU A 119 -8.34 -19.41 26.40
C LEU A 119 -7.20 -18.84 27.26
N TRP A 120 -6.54 -17.77 26.80
CA TRP A 120 -5.49 -17.10 27.57
C TRP A 120 -6.01 -16.46 28.86
N ASP A 121 -7.18 -15.82 28.81
CA ASP A 121 -7.82 -15.26 30.00
C ASP A 121 -8.23 -16.32 31.01
N GLN A 122 -8.63 -17.51 30.55
CA GLN A 122 -8.98 -18.65 31.41
C GLN A 122 -7.76 -19.35 32.03
N ALA A 123 -6.57 -19.19 31.43
CA ALA A 123 -5.32 -19.78 31.90
C ALA A 123 -4.57 -18.90 32.91
N LYS A 124 -5.07 -17.69 33.19
CA LYS A 124 -4.61 -16.80 34.25
C LYS A 124 -5.38 -17.02 35.54
#